data_AF-A0A0D7ARX1-F1
#
_entry.id   AF-A0A0D7ARX1-F1
#
_cell.length_a   1.000
_cell.length_b   1.000
_cell.length_c   1.000
_cell.angle_alpha   90.00
_cell.angle_beta   90.00
_cell.angle_gamma   90.00
#
_symmetry.space_group_name_H-M   'P 1'
#
loop_
_entity.id
_entity.type
_entity.pdbx_description
1 polymer ?
#
loop_
_entity_poly.entity_id
_entity_poly.type
_entity_poly.pdbx_seq_one_letter_code
_entity_poly.pdbx_strand_id
1 'polypeptide(L)' 'GITPFEAFYKRKPDLSNLHEFGCTVWVHDWLKSDSKLKPRAREGKWIGYDAESNGHRIYYP' A
#
# COMPACT_ATOMS: atom_id res chain seq x y z
N GLY A 1 -14.28 -1.10 -22.17
CA GLY A 1 -13.88 0.32 -22.32
C GLY A 1 -12.37 0.39 -22.34
N ILE A 2 -11.80 1.39 -23.01
CA ILE A 2 -10.36 1.68 -22.99
C ILE A 2 -10.08 2.71 -21.89
N THR A 3 -8.97 2.56 -21.16
CA THR A 3 -8.56 3.59 -20.19
C THR A 3 -8.07 4.83 -20.94
N PRO A 4 -8.18 6.05 -20.37
CA PRO A 4 -7.61 7.25 -20.98
C PRO A 4 -6.11 7.13 -21.29
N PHE A 5 -5.36 6.41 -20.44
CA PHE A 5 -3.95 6.11 -20.67
C PHE A 5 -3.73 5.27 -21.93
N GLU A 6 -4.49 4.18 -22.09
CA GLU A 6 -4.42 3.32 -23.27
C GLU A 6 -4.84 4.07 -24.54
N ALA A 7 -5.85 4.95 -24.45
CA ALA A 7 -6.31 5.75 -25.57
C ALA A 7 -5.23 6.73 -26.08
N PHE A 8 -4.47 7.33 -25.15
CA PHE A 8 -3.43 8.30 -25.48
C PHE A 8 -2.11 7.64 -25.91
N TYR A 9 -1.64 6.65 -25.14
CA TYR A 9 -0.32 6.03 -25.36
C TYR A 9 -0.35 4.78 -26.25
N LYS A 10 -1.55 4.30 -26.64
CA LYS A 10 -1.76 3.07 -27.43
C LYS A 10 -1.09 1.82 -26.84
N ARG A 11 -0.86 1.81 -25.53
CA ARG A 11 -0.32 0.68 -24.76
C ARG A 11 -0.97 0.62 -23.38
N LYS A 12 -0.97 -0.56 -22.77
CA LYS A 12 -1.43 -0.74 -21.39
C LYS A 12 -0.50 0.00 -20.42
N PRO A 13 -1.04 0.59 -19.34
CA PRO A 13 -0.18 1.08 -18.26
C PRO A 13 0.57 -0.07 -17.61
N ASP A 14 1.80 0.18 -17.19
CA ASP A 14 2.55 -0.76 -16.39
C ASP A 14 2.06 -0.68 -14.93
N LEU A 15 1.50 -1.79 -14.45
CA LEU A 15 0.95 -1.91 -13.09
C LEU A 15 1.90 -2.69 -12.16
N SER A 16 3.12 -2.99 -12.59
CA SER A 16 4.07 -3.80 -11.81
C SER A 16 4.44 -3.20 -10.45
N ASN A 17 4.28 -1.87 -10.30
CA ASN A 17 4.53 -1.15 -9.05
C ASN A 17 3.29 -0.99 -8.17
N LEU A 18 2.13 -1.47 -8.60
CA LEU A 18 0.89 -1.37 -7.83
C LEU A 18 0.81 -2.53 -6.85
N HIS A 19 0.49 -2.23 -5.59
CA HIS A 19 0.18 -3.28 -4.62
C HIS A 19 -1.16 -3.95 -4.95
N GLU A 20 -1.17 -5.27 -4.87
CA GLU A 20 -2.42 -6.03 -4.95
C GLU A 20 -3.28 -5.77 -3.69
N PHE A 21 -4.58 -5.65 -3.88
CA PHE A 21 -5.53 -5.53 -2.78
C PHE A 21 -5.41 -6.72 -1.82
N GLY A 22 -5.26 -6.43 -0.52
CA GLY A 22 -5.14 -7.45 0.52
C GLY A 22 -3.73 -8.05 0.65
N CYS A 23 -2.72 -7.52 -0.05
CA CYS A 23 -1.35 -7.99 0.14
C CYS A 23 -0.88 -7.76 1.59
N THR A 24 -0.04 -8.66 2.10
CA THR A 24 0.56 -8.51 3.42
C THR A 24 1.60 -7.39 3.36
N VAL A 25 1.45 -6.41 4.25
CA VAL A 25 2.39 -5.29 4.41
C VAL A 25 2.87 -5.20 5.86
N TRP A 26 4.07 -4.68 6.03
CA TRP A 26 4.70 -4.47 7.34
C TRP A 26 4.78 -2.98 7.62
N VAL A 27 4.05 -2.51 8.64
CA VAL A 27 3.98 -1.09 8.99
C VAL A 27 4.79 -0.81 10.23
N HIS A 28 5.60 0.23 10.19
CA HIS A 28 6.39 0.65 11.33
C HIS A 28 5.49 1.11 12.50
N ASP A 29 5.54 0.38 13.62
CA ASP A 29 4.78 0.66 14.84
C ASP A 29 5.58 1.61 15.74
N TRP A 30 5.34 2.92 15.57
CA TRP A 30 6.02 3.97 16.34
C TRP A 30 5.51 4.10 17.79
N LEU A 31 4.36 3.48 18.11
CA LEU A 31 3.75 3.55 19.44
C LEU A 31 4.42 2.59 20.45
N LYS A 32 5.08 1.53 19.98
CA LYS A 32 5.80 0.57 20.84
C LYS A 32 7.29 0.91 20.93
N SER A 33 7.61 1.91 21.75
CA SER A 33 8.99 2.27 22.14
C SER A 33 9.63 1.32 23.16
N ASP A 34 9.05 0.13 23.35
CA ASP A 34 9.36 -0.67 24.52
C ASP A 34 10.41 -1.74 24.19
N SER A 35 11.65 -1.52 24.65
CA SER A 35 12.84 -2.37 24.49
C SER A 35 13.45 -2.44 23.06
N LYS A 36 14.78 -2.27 22.99
CA LYS A 36 15.63 -2.30 21.79
C LYS A 36 15.49 -3.57 20.94
N LEU A 37 14.95 -4.65 21.53
CA LEU A 37 14.87 -5.98 20.93
C LEU A 37 13.46 -6.38 20.47
N LYS A 38 12.43 -5.54 20.66
CA LYS A 38 11.07 -5.88 20.18
C LYS A 38 10.90 -5.59 18.68
N PRO A 39 10.01 -6.34 17.98
CA PRO A 39 9.65 -6.05 16.60
C PRO A 39 9.10 -4.62 16.47
N ARG A 40 9.61 -3.88 15.48
CA ARG A 40 9.20 -2.49 15.17
C ARG A 40 8.17 -2.39 14.05
N ALA A 41 7.74 -3.52 13.51
CA ALA A 41 6.77 -3.56 12.44
C ALA A 41 5.58 -4.46 12.83
N ARG A 42 4.39 -4.04 12.43
CA ARG A 42 3.15 -4.80 12.56
C ARG A 42 2.70 -5.26 11.18
N GLU A 43 2.29 -6.52 11.11
CA GLU A 43 1.64 -7.05 9.92
C GLU A 43 0.26 -6.42 9.74
N GLY A 44 -0.08 -6.05 8.51
CA GLY A 44 -1.39 -5.55 8.11
C GLY A 44 -1.73 -5.94 6.68
N LYS A 45 -2.93 -5.58 6.24
CA LYS A 45 -3.43 -5.82 4.89
C LYS A 45 -3.59 -4.51 4.13
N TRP A 46 -2.97 -4.39 2.96
CA TRP A 46 -3.09 -3.20 2.14
C TRP A 46 -4.48 -3.11 1.50
N ILE A 47 -5.20 -2.00 1.71
CA ILE A 47 -6.55 -1.80 1.18
C ILE A 47 -6.54 -0.88 -0.04
N GLY A 48 -5.61 0.07 -0.09
CA GLY A 48 -5.59 1.08 -1.14
C GLY A 48 -4.74 2.29 -0.80
N TYR A 49 -4.79 3.29 -1.67
CA TYR A 49 -4.29 4.62 -1.38
C TYR A 49 -5.30 5.40 -0.54
N ASP A 50 -4.78 6.35 0.24
CA ASP A 50 -5.63 7.32 0.89
C ASP A 50 -6.19 8.33 -0.13
N ALA A 51 -7.41 8.81 0.11
CA ALA A 51 -8.09 9.72 -0.82
C ALA A 51 -7.64 11.18 -0.67
N GLU A 52 -7.13 11.55 0.51
CA GLU A 52 -6.84 12.94 0.88
C GLU A 52 -5.33 13.20 1.01
N SER A 53 -4.52 12.14 1.02
CA SER A 53 -3.08 12.20 1.19
C SER A 53 -2.35 11.21 0.27
N ASN A 54 -1.04 11.40 0.08
CA ASN A 54 -0.17 10.42 -0.57
C ASN A 54 0.12 9.19 0.32
N GLY A 55 -0.77 8.88 1.26
CA GLY A 55 -0.67 7.76 2.19
C GLY A 55 -1.26 6.47 1.64
N HIS A 56 -1.04 5.40 2.39
CA HIS A 56 -1.65 4.09 2.14
C HIS A 56 -2.63 3.75 3.26
N ARG A 57 -3.74 3.10 2.90
CA ARG A 57 -4.73 2.57 3.85
C ARG A 57 -4.44 1.11 4.15
N ILE A 58 -4.32 0.82 5.44
CA ILE A 58 -3.87 -0.47 5.95
C ILE A 58 -4.86 -0.95 6.99
N TYR A 59 -5.38 -2.16 6.79
CA TYR A 59 -6.25 -2.83 7.75
C TYR A 59 -5.38 -3.58 8.77
N TYR A 60 -5.69 -3.39 10.05
CA TYR A 60 -5.19 -4.22 11.15
C TYR A 60 -6.36 -5.02 11.71
N PRO A 61 -6.26 -6.36 11.80
CA PRO A 61 -7.26 -7.17 12.49
C PRO A 61 -7.23 -6.98 14.01
#